data_AF-A0A6J3KXJ7-F1
#
_entry.id   AF-A0A6J3KXJ7-F1
#
_cell.length_a   1.000
_cell.length_b   1.000
_cell.length_c   1.000
_cell.angle_alpha   90.00
_cell.angle_beta   90.00
_cell.angle_gamma   90.00
#
_symmetry.space_group_name_H-M   'P 1'
#
loop_
_entity.id
_entity.type
_entity.pdbx_description
1 polymer ?
#
loop_
_entity_poly.entity_id
_entity_poly.type
_entity_poly.pdbx_seq_one_letter_code
_entity_poly.pdbx_strand_id
1 'polypeptide(L)'
;MEENKKTPYSHSGDKEEDEILLLPVTYILQIPGKQIRAKLIQAFNYWLKIPQDKFHAVEDIIQLLHTSSLLIDDIQDNSVLRRGIPVAHNIYGVASTINASNYGLFIALEKVIALNHPEGMQVYLQQLLELHRGQGMELYWRDNYICPSETAYKQMIIRKTGGLFNMAIRLMQLFSDSKEDYVSLVSMLGLYFQIRDDYCNLCVKEYALNKSYCEDLSEGKFSFPIIHALRTHPEDRQILNILRQRTKDNEVKRYCVSLLEKFGSFAYTRTVLEDMDKEVRKKIQCLGGNPLLVRLLDELMSWKHHDS
;
A
#
# COMPACT_ATOMS: atom_id res chain seq x y z
N MET A 1 -3.65 21.98 -22.52
CA MET A 1 -4.25 22.53 -21.30
C MET A 1 -3.82 21.63 -20.17
N GLU A 2 -2.79 22.05 -19.44
CA GLU A 2 -2.28 21.30 -18.28
C GLU A 2 -3.37 21.20 -17.23
N GLU A 3 -3.83 19.98 -16.95
CA GLU A 3 -4.55 19.71 -15.71
C GLU A 3 -3.60 20.05 -14.57
N ASN A 4 -3.86 21.19 -13.96
CA ASN A 4 -3.18 21.71 -12.79
C ASN A 4 -3.20 20.62 -11.71
N LYS A 5 -2.14 19.82 -11.60
CA LYS A 5 -1.95 18.87 -10.50
C LYS A 5 -1.95 19.73 -9.23
N LYS A 6 -3.08 19.76 -8.52
CA LYS A 6 -3.24 20.54 -7.29
C LYS A 6 -2.20 20.07 -6.29
N THR A 7 -1.12 20.82 -6.17
CA THR A 7 -0.17 20.65 -5.09
C THR A 7 -0.93 20.83 -3.77
N PRO A 8 -0.79 19.92 -2.81
CA PRO A 8 -1.59 19.93 -1.60
C PRO A 8 -1.03 20.93 -0.61
N TYR A 9 -1.35 22.22 -0.80
CA TYR A 9 -0.94 23.28 0.11
C TYR A 9 -1.78 23.29 1.40
N SER A 10 -1.18 23.82 2.46
CA SER A 10 -1.87 24.20 3.69
C SER A 10 -2.87 25.33 3.39
N HIS A 11 -4.00 25.34 4.09
CA HIS A 11 -4.99 26.42 4.01
C HIS A 11 -4.55 27.65 4.82
N SER A 12 -3.59 27.48 5.74
CA SER A 12 -3.13 28.51 6.69
C SER A 12 -1.69 28.97 6.47
N GLY A 13 -0.95 28.36 5.54
CA GLY A 13 0.47 28.61 5.30
C GLY A 13 0.79 29.60 4.16
N ASP A 14 2.06 29.98 4.05
CA ASP A 14 2.60 30.67 2.88
C ASP A 14 2.75 29.67 1.74
N LYS A 15 2.12 29.98 0.60
CA LYS A 15 2.12 29.10 -0.57
C LYS A 15 3.53 28.93 -1.17
N GLU A 16 4.35 29.97 -1.16
CA GLU A 16 5.72 29.90 -1.69
C GLU A 16 6.59 28.99 -0.81
N GLU A 17 6.41 29.05 0.52
CA GLU A 17 7.07 28.14 1.44
C GLU A 17 6.57 26.70 1.27
N ASP A 18 5.26 26.49 1.17
CA ASP A 18 4.70 25.14 0.96
C ASP A 18 5.22 24.50 -0.34
N GLU A 19 5.40 25.28 -1.41
CA GLU A 19 5.98 24.80 -2.67
C GLU A 19 7.40 24.25 -2.47
N ILE A 20 8.22 24.92 -1.67
CA ILE A 20 9.58 24.49 -1.32
C ILE A 20 9.54 23.25 -0.42
N LEU A 21 8.72 23.29 0.63
CA LEU A 21 8.66 22.24 1.65
C LEU A 21 8.08 20.93 1.12
N LEU A 22 7.20 20.99 0.11
CA LEU A 22 6.54 19.83 -0.49
C LEU A 22 7.24 19.32 -1.76
N LEU A 23 8.41 19.83 -2.13
CA LEU A 23 9.17 19.34 -3.29
C LEU A 23 9.30 17.80 -3.33
N PRO A 24 9.64 17.09 -2.22
CA PRO A 24 9.69 15.63 -2.21
C PRO A 24 8.35 14.95 -2.51
N VAL A 25 7.23 15.53 -2.05
CA VAL A 25 5.87 15.04 -2.30
C VAL A 25 5.51 15.23 -3.77
N THR A 26 5.71 16.45 -4.29
CA THR A 26 5.42 16.81 -5.68
C THR A 26 6.23 15.97 -6.66
N TYR A 27 7.50 15.70 -6.35
CA TYR A 27 8.37 14.83 -7.15
C TYR A 27 7.76 13.44 -7.39
N ILE A 28 7.23 12.78 -6.35
CA ILE A 28 6.59 11.47 -6.50
C ILE A 28 5.22 11.56 -7.18
N LEU A 29 4.48 12.66 -6.99
CA LEU A 29 3.20 12.91 -7.68
C LEU A 29 3.35 13.14 -9.19
N GLN A 30 4.54 13.52 -9.66
CA GLN A 30 4.80 13.67 -11.09
C GLN A 30 4.64 12.35 -11.84
N ILE A 31 4.85 11.21 -11.18
CA ILE A 31 4.83 9.90 -11.82
C ILE A 31 3.52 9.19 -11.53
N PRO A 32 2.62 9.06 -12.53
CA PRO A 32 1.36 8.37 -12.33
C PRO A 32 1.62 6.90 -11.99
N GLY A 33 1.12 6.46 -10.82
CA GLY A 33 1.00 5.05 -10.51
C GLY A 33 -0.21 4.42 -11.21
N LYS A 34 -0.51 3.14 -10.93
CA LYS A 34 -1.72 2.45 -11.44
C LYS A 34 -3.05 3.02 -10.91
N GLN A 35 -3.01 4.06 -10.07
CA GLN A 35 -4.16 4.74 -9.44
C GLN A 35 -5.22 3.80 -8.83
N ILE A 36 -4.79 2.62 -8.37
CA ILE A 36 -5.68 1.59 -7.78
C ILE A 36 -6.52 2.17 -6.64
N ARG A 37 -5.93 3.05 -5.82
CA ARG A 37 -6.60 3.70 -4.69
C ARG A 37 -7.74 4.62 -5.14
N ALA A 38 -7.49 5.48 -6.13
CA ALA A 38 -8.51 6.37 -6.69
C ALA A 38 -9.65 5.56 -7.32
N LYS A 39 -9.32 4.53 -8.13
CA LYS A 39 -10.31 3.61 -8.69
C LYS A 39 -11.15 2.92 -7.61
N LEU A 40 -10.53 2.49 -6.51
CA LEU A 40 -11.22 1.86 -5.39
C LEU A 40 -12.17 2.85 -4.69
N ILE A 41 -11.70 4.06 -4.37
CA ILE A 41 -12.53 5.12 -3.76
C ILE A 41 -13.73 5.43 -4.65
N GLN A 42 -13.50 5.61 -5.96
CA GLN A 42 -14.56 5.80 -6.94
C GLN A 42 -15.54 4.62 -6.97
N ALA A 43 -15.03 3.39 -6.92
CA ALA A 43 -15.86 2.20 -6.91
C ALA A 43 -16.73 2.12 -5.66
N PHE A 44 -16.23 2.47 -4.47
CA PHE A 44 -17.07 2.54 -3.26
C PHE A 44 -18.09 3.68 -3.32
N ASN A 45 -17.82 4.77 -4.04
CA ASN A 45 -18.79 5.83 -4.23
C ASN A 45 -20.03 5.38 -5.04
N TYR A 46 -19.93 4.29 -5.82
CA TYR A 46 -21.09 3.64 -6.44
C TYR A 46 -22.16 3.26 -5.41
N TRP A 47 -21.73 2.78 -4.24
CA TRP A 47 -22.61 2.45 -3.13
C TRP A 47 -22.89 3.67 -2.22
N LEU A 48 -21.85 4.42 -1.87
CA LEU A 48 -21.95 5.49 -0.86
C LEU A 48 -22.62 6.77 -1.38
N LYS A 49 -22.53 7.06 -2.68
CA LYS A 49 -23.23 8.18 -3.35
C LYS A 49 -23.11 9.52 -2.60
N ILE A 50 -21.89 9.86 -2.19
CA ILE A 50 -21.65 11.09 -1.42
C ILE A 50 -21.62 12.33 -2.33
N PRO A 51 -21.82 13.55 -1.78
CA PRO A 51 -21.69 14.79 -2.55
C PRO A 51 -20.31 14.92 -3.22
N GLN A 52 -20.29 15.46 -4.44
CA GLN A 52 -19.09 15.51 -5.29
C GLN A 52 -17.94 16.33 -4.67
N ASP A 53 -18.27 17.42 -3.98
CA ASP A 53 -17.29 18.24 -3.25
C ASP A 53 -16.61 17.45 -2.12
N LYS A 54 -17.39 16.65 -1.37
CA LYS A 54 -16.89 15.77 -0.32
C LYS A 54 -16.08 14.60 -0.88
N PHE A 55 -16.51 14.04 -2.00
CA PHE A 55 -15.78 13.00 -2.71
C PHE A 55 -14.36 13.46 -3.08
N HIS A 56 -14.24 14.62 -3.76
CA HIS A 56 -12.93 15.16 -4.12
C HIS A 56 -12.07 15.53 -2.91
N ALA A 57 -12.68 16.08 -1.87
CA ALA A 57 -11.94 16.40 -0.64
C ALA A 57 -11.35 15.12 0.01
N VAL A 58 -12.11 14.03 0.08
CA VAL A 58 -11.62 12.74 0.60
C VAL A 58 -10.55 12.15 -0.33
N GLU A 59 -10.74 12.22 -1.64
CA GLU A 59 -9.75 11.77 -2.63
C GLU A 59 -8.40 12.49 -2.45
N ASP A 60 -8.42 13.82 -2.31
CA ASP A 60 -7.23 14.64 -2.07
C ASP A 60 -6.52 14.27 -0.76
N ILE A 61 -7.28 14.10 0.33
CA ILE A 61 -6.76 13.67 1.64
C ILE A 61 -6.03 12.32 1.52
N ILE A 62 -6.67 11.34 0.89
CA ILE A 62 -6.12 9.99 0.80
C ILE A 62 -4.92 9.94 -0.14
N GLN A 63 -4.93 10.71 -1.23
CA GLN A 63 -3.80 10.80 -2.15
C GLN A 63 -2.58 11.44 -1.47
N LEU A 64 -2.77 12.49 -0.67
CA LEU A 64 -1.70 13.12 0.11
C LEU A 64 -1.12 12.14 1.13
N LEU A 65 -1.97 11.54 1.96
CA LEU A 65 -1.54 10.56 2.96
C LEU A 65 -0.80 9.37 2.33
N HIS A 66 -1.32 8.86 1.22
CA HIS A 66 -0.65 7.80 0.48
C HIS A 66 0.74 8.23 0.05
N THR A 67 0.86 9.41 -0.55
CA THR A 67 2.15 9.91 -1.07
C THR A 67 3.14 10.15 0.06
N SER A 68 2.73 10.80 1.15
CA SER A 68 3.54 10.98 2.35
C SER A 68 4.01 9.64 2.92
N SER A 69 3.10 8.67 3.08
CA SER A 69 3.48 7.35 3.59
C SER A 69 4.53 6.64 2.73
N LEU A 70 4.46 6.78 1.40
CA LEU A 70 5.46 6.19 0.50
C LEU A 70 6.86 6.79 0.69
N LEU A 71 6.95 8.09 0.95
CA LEU A 71 8.25 8.75 1.19
C LEU A 71 8.95 8.17 2.42
N ILE A 72 8.18 7.91 3.49
CA ILE A 72 8.70 7.32 4.72
C ILE A 72 8.98 5.83 4.55
N ASP A 73 8.09 5.09 3.88
CA ASP A 73 8.27 3.66 3.56
C ASP A 73 9.57 3.45 2.78
N ASP A 74 9.80 4.21 1.71
CA ASP A 74 11.02 4.11 0.89
C ASP A 74 12.30 4.39 1.72
N ILE A 75 12.25 5.32 2.69
CA ILE A 75 13.37 5.57 3.63
C ILE A 75 13.54 4.39 4.59
N GLN A 76 12.45 3.91 5.18
CA GLN A 76 12.46 2.82 6.17
C GLN A 76 12.95 1.50 5.56
N ASP A 77 12.69 1.29 4.27
CA ASP A 77 13.06 0.11 3.51
C ASP A 77 14.42 0.24 2.81
N ASN A 78 15.02 1.43 2.78
CA ASN A 78 16.22 1.74 1.99
C ASN A 78 16.03 1.41 0.50
N SER A 79 14.82 1.65 -0.02
CA SER A 79 14.49 1.43 -1.44
C SER A 79 15.36 2.33 -2.33
N VAL A 80 15.65 1.89 -3.54
CA VAL A 80 16.48 2.66 -4.49
C VAL A 80 15.62 3.35 -5.54
N LEU A 81 14.55 2.68 -5.97
CA LEU A 81 13.66 3.14 -7.03
C LEU A 81 12.20 3.10 -6.59
N ARG A 82 11.42 4.05 -7.09
CA ARG A 82 9.96 4.02 -7.02
C ARG A 82 9.36 4.37 -8.37
N ARG A 83 8.54 3.47 -8.93
CA ARG A 83 7.91 3.65 -10.26
C ARG A 83 8.95 3.96 -11.35
N GLY A 84 10.11 3.31 -11.28
CA GLY A 84 11.18 3.42 -12.29
C GLY A 84 12.10 4.64 -12.16
N ILE A 85 11.89 5.52 -11.17
CA ILE A 85 12.78 6.66 -10.89
C ILE A 85 13.46 6.53 -9.52
N PRO A 86 14.54 7.29 -9.26
CA PRO A 86 15.11 7.38 -7.92
C PRO A 86 14.08 7.80 -6.86
N VAL A 87 14.15 7.20 -5.68
CA VAL A 87 13.36 7.62 -4.52
C VAL A 87 13.69 9.05 -4.10
N ALA A 88 12.71 9.77 -3.53
CA ALA A 88 12.84 11.19 -3.21
C ALA A 88 14.00 11.51 -2.25
N HIS A 89 14.28 10.63 -1.29
CA HIS A 89 15.35 10.84 -0.32
C HIS A 89 16.76 10.77 -0.93
N ASN A 90 16.91 10.14 -2.11
CA ASN A 90 18.17 10.16 -2.87
C ASN A 90 18.35 11.45 -3.67
N ILE A 91 17.28 12.25 -3.86
CA ILE A 91 17.32 13.53 -4.59
C ILE A 91 17.39 14.72 -3.62
N TYR A 92 16.49 14.74 -2.64
CA TYR A 92 16.31 15.88 -1.72
C TYR A 92 16.95 15.65 -0.34
N GLY A 93 17.48 14.45 -0.09
CA GLY A 93 18.02 14.05 1.19
C GLY A 93 16.95 13.49 2.14
N VAL A 94 17.41 12.66 3.08
CA VAL A 94 16.57 11.98 4.08
C VAL A 94 15.83 12.98 4.96
N ALA A 95 16.53 14.00 5.49
CA ALA A 95 15.93 14.99 6.41
C ALA A 95 14.76 15.75 5.77
N SER A 96 14.97 16.30 4.57
CA SER A 96 13.95 17.04 3.82
C SER A 96 12.75 16.15 3.49
N THR A 97 13.01 14.89 3.11
CA THR A 97 11.95 13.94 2.75
C THR A 97 11.11 13.53 3.96
N ILE A 98 11.73 13.31 5.13
CA ILE A 98 11.02 13.06 6.39
C ILE A 98 10.14 14.27 6.75
N ASN A 99 10.71 15.47 6.70
CA ASN A 99 9.98 16.70 7.03
C ASN A 99 8.77 16.89 6.10
N ALA A 100 8.97 16.78 4.78
CA ALA A 100 7.90 16.91 3.79
C ALA A 100 6.78 15.88 3.99
N SER A 101 7.13 14.63 4.29
CA SER A 101 6.13 13.60 4.59
C SER A 101 5.31 13.94 5.83
N ASN A 102 5.98 14.27 6.94
CA ASN A 102 5.32 14.63 8.20
C ASN A 102 4.43 15.86 8.01
N TYR A 103 4.89 16.86 7.26
CA TYR A 103 4.10 18.04 6.94
C TYR A 103 2.84 17.67 6.16
N GLY A 104 2.96 16.79 5.15
CA GLY A 104 1.82 16.26 4.41
C GLY A 104 0.79 15.53 5.28
N LEU A 105 1.20 14.85 6.37
CA LEU A 105 0.25 14.28 7.34
C LEU A 105 -0.57 15.38 8.03
N PHE A 106 0.05 16.49 8.42
CA PHE A 106 -0.66 17.58 9.10
C PHE A 106 -1.55 18.38 8.15
N ILE A 107 -1.13 18.58 6.89
CA ILE A 107 -2.00 19.17 5.86
C ILE A 107 -3.21 18.25 5.61
N ALA A 108 -3.03 16.93 5.57
CA ALA A 108 -4.15 16.01 5.46
C ALA A 108 -5.12 16.11 6.65
N LEU A 109 -4.60 16.28 7.87
CA LEU A 109 -5.42 16.53 9.06
C LEU A 109 -6.19 17.86 8.96
N GLU A 110 -5.55 18.93 8.52
CA GLU A 110 -6.22 20.23 8.28
C GLU A 110 -7.37 20.08 7.28
N LYS A 111 -7.15 19.33 6.19
CA LYS A 111 -8.18 19.02 5.19
C LYS A 111 -9.31 18.17 5.76
N VAL A 112 -9.01 17.19 6.64
CA VAL A 112 -10.04 16.42 7.35
C VAL A 112 -10.89 17.32 8.25
N ILE A 113 -10.27 18.25 8.99
CA ILE A 113 -11.00 19.22 9.82
C ILE A 113 -11.90 20.09 8.94
N ALA A 114 -11.42 20.52 7.77
CA ALA A 114 -12.18 21.31 6.81
C ALA A 114 -13.39 20.55 6.19
N LEU A 115 -13.47 19.22 6.32
CA LEU A 115 -14.70 18.47 5.96
C LEU A 115 -15.90 18.86 6.84
N ASN A 116 -15.65 19.46 8.01
CA ASN A 116 -16.62 19.96 8.98
C ASN A 116 -17.61 18.88 9.46
N HIS A 117 -17.10 17.68 9.72
CA HIS A 117 -17.86 16.58 10.33
C HIS A 117 -17.27 16.23 11.70
N PRO A 118 -18.08 16.13 12.77
CA PRO A 118 -17.59 15.94 14.14
C PRO A 118 -16.73 14.69 14.33
N GLU A 119 -17.01 13.62 13.59
CA GLU A 119 -16.26 12.35 13.66
C GLU A 119 -15.02 12.29 12.76
N GLY A 120 -14.78 13.28 11.89
CA GLY A 120 -13.72 13.24 10.89
C GLY A 120 -12.33 13.07 11.52
N MET A 121 -12.01 13.87 12.53
CA MET A 121 -10.74 13.79 13.26
C MET A 121 -10.56 12.44 13.98
N GLN A 122 -11.63 11.89 14.54
CA GLN A 122 -11.59 10.59 15.21
C GLN A 122 -11.29 9.46 14.22
N VAL A 123 -11.93 9.46 13.06
CA VAL A 123 -11.65 8.50 11.97
C VAL A 123 -10.18 8.61 11.56
N TYR A 124 -9.70 9.83 11.31
CA TYR A 124 -8.31 10.09 10.93
C TYR A 124 -7.31 9.53 11.94
N LEU A 125 -7.45 9.90 13.23
CA LEU A 125 -6.54 9.47 14.28
C LEU A 125 -6.54 7.95 14.47
N GLN A 126 -7.73 7.33 14.50
CA GLN A 126 -7.84 5.87 14.66
C GLN A 126 -7.13 5.13 13.53
N GLN A 127 -7.33 5.55 12.28
CA GLN A 127 -6.74 4.86 11.13
C GLN A 127 -5.24 5.13 10.99
N LEU A 128 -4.78 6.35 11.29
CA LEU A 128 -3.35 6.66 11.26
C LEU A 128 -2.57 5.89 12.33
N LEU A 129 -3.16 5.68 13.52
CA LEU A 129 -2.58 4.84 14.57
C LEU A 129 -2.49 3.37 14.15
N GLU A 130 -3.55 2.81 13.54
CA GLU A 130 -3.50 1.44 13.03
C GLU A 130 -2.44 1.28 11.93
N LEU A 131 -2.33 2.24 11.00
CA LEU A 131 -1.31 2.22 9.96
C LEU A 131 0.11 2.13 10.56
N HIS A 132 0.42 2.97 11.55
CA HIS A 132 1.72 2.96 12.24
C HIS A 132 1.95 1.69 13.06
N ARG A 133 0.91 1.12 13.68
CA ARG A 133 0.99 -0.18 14.37
C ARG A 133 1.32 -1.30 13.37
N GLY A 134 0.71 -1.28 12.18
CA GLY A 134 1.01 -2.20 11.09
C GLY A 134 2.47 -2.09 10.64
N GLN A 135 2.88 -0.89 10.23
CA GLN A 135 4.25 -0.60 9.80
C GLN A 135 5.28 -0.99 10.86
N GLY A 136 5.06 -0.59 12.11
CA GLY A 136 5.98 -0.87 13.20
C GLY A 136 6.19 -2.37 13.45
N MET A 137 5.15 -3.19 13.32
CA MET A 137 5.29 -4.64 13.47
C MET A 137 6.05 -5.27 12.30
N GLU A 138 5.84 -4.81 11.07
CA GLU A 138 6.62 -5.25 9.90
C GLU A 138 8.11 -4.95 10.08
N LEU A 139 8.44 -3.70 10.44
CA LEU A 139 9.80 -3.27 10.73
C LEU A 139 10.42 -4.08 11.87
N TYR A 140 9.67 -4.27 12.96
CA TYR A 140 10.13 -5.06 14.11
C TYR A 140 10.50 -6.49 13.69
N TRP A 141 9.63 -7.17 12.93
CA TRP A 141 9.91 -8.51 12.43
C TRP A 141 11.14 -8.55 11.54
N ARG A 142 11.18 -7.67 10.53
CA ARG A 142 12.28 -7.52 9.56
C ARG A 142 13.63 -7.28 10.25
N ASP A 143 13.68 -6.31 11.16
CA ASP A 143 14.94 -5.84 11.77
C ASP A 143 15.42 -6.75 12.90
N ASN A 144 14.52 -7.54 13.51
CA ASN A 144 14.87 -8.54 14.52
C ASN A 144 14.94 -9.98 13.96
N TYR A 145 14.71 -10.15 12.66
CA TYR A 145 14.72 -11.43 11.95
C TYR A 145 13.75 -12.46 12.54
N ILE A 146 12.56 -12.00 12.93
CA ILE A 146 11.50 -12.82 13.50
C ILE A 146 10.45 -13.08 12.42
N CYS A 147 10.43 -14.27 11.85
CA CYS A 147 9.39 -14.64 10.89
C CYS A 147 8.01 -14.71 11.58
N PRO A 148 7.01 -13.93 11.15
CA PRO A 148 5.68 -13.98 11.74
C PRO A 148 4.93 -15.28 11.39
N SER A 149 3.81 -15.52 12.07
CA SER A 149 2.81 -16.47 11.56
C SER A 149 2.02 -15.84 10.42
N GLU A 150 1.43 -16.68 9.57
CA GLU A 150 0.56 -16.19 8.48
C GLU A 150 -0.60 -15.34 9.03
N THR A 151 -1.21 -15.75 10.15
CA THR A 151 -2.26 -14.98 10.83
C THR A 151 -1.75 -13.62 11.32
N ALA A 152 -0.55 -13.58 11.90
CA ALA A 152 0.04 -12.32 12.35
C ALA A 152 0.35 -11.39 11.17
N TYR A 153 0.91 -11.92 10.08
CA TYR A 153 1.11 -11.19 8.83
C TYR A 153 -0.21 -10.62 8.30
N LYS A 154 -1.26 -11.45 8.18
CA LYS A 154 -2.59 -11.01 7.72
C LYS A 154 -3.14 -9.87 8.57
N GLN A 155 -3.02 -9.97 9.90
CA GLN A 155 -3.45 -8.90 10.81
C GLN A 155 -2.63 -7.62 10.62
N MET A 156 -1.31 -7.73 10.42
CA MET A 156 -0.44 -6.59 10.16
C MET A 156 -0.82 -5.87 8.86
N ILE A 157 -1.14 -6.61 7.78
CA ILE A 157 -1.57 -6.02 6.51
C ILE A 157 -2.92 -5.33 6.61
N ILE A 158 -3.88 -5.91 7.34
CA ILE A 158 -5.18 -5.26 7.60
C ILE A 158 -4.97 -3.89 8.27
N ARG A 159 -3.95 -3.77 9.13
CA ARG A 159 -3.57 -2.51 9.76
C ARG A 159 -2.85 -1.54 8.81
N LYS A 160 -1.76 -1.99 8.16
CA LYS A 160 -0.91 -1.16 7.27
C LYS A 160 -1.67 -0.72 6.01
N THR A 161 -2.09 -1.69 5.20
CA THR A 161 -2.68 -1.44 3.88
C THR A 161 -4.19 -1.22 3.98
N GLY A 162 -4.86 -1.99 4.83
CA GLY A 162 -6.29 -1.81 5.09
C GLY A 162 -6.60 -0.49 5.83
N GLY A 163 -5.70 0.05 6.65
CA GLY A 163 -5.92 1.28 7.41
C GLY A 163 -6.22 2.50 6.55
N LEU A 164 -5.46 2.72 5.46
CA LEU A 164 -5.69 3.86 4.58
C LEU A 164 -6.96 3.69 3.73
N PHE A 165 -7.26 2.48 3.26
CA PHE A 165 -8.52 2.22 2.57
C PHE A 165 -9.73 2.38 3.51
N ASN A 166 -9.64 1.86 4.74
CA ASN A 166 -10.67 2.02 5.75
C ASN A 166 -10.85 3.49 6.12
N MET A 167 -9.79 4.30 6.16
CA MET A 167 -9.91 5.74 6.36
C MET A 167 -10.73 6.38 5.24
N ALA A 168 -10.43 6.07 3.98
CA ALA A 168 -11.17 6.61 2.84
C ALA A 168 -12.67 6.27 2.94
N ILE A 169 -12.99 4.99 3.13
CA ILE A 169 -14.39 4.54 3.17
C ILE A 169 -15.14 5.07 4.38
N ARG A 170 -14.50 5.10 5.56
CA ARG A 170 -15.12 5.66 6.77
C ARG A 170 -15.35 7.16 6.65
N LEU A 171 -14.42 7.92 6.07
CA LEU A 171 -14.61 9.35 5.81
C LEU A 171 -15.76 9.60 4.81
N MET A 172 -15.86 8.78 3.76
CA MET A 172 -16.99 8.85 2.82
C MET A 172 -18.31 8.50 3.52
N GLN A 173 -18.35 7.47 4.37
CA GLN A 173 -19.57 7.07 5.10
C GLN A 173 -20.14 8.19 5.99
N LEU A 174 -19.33 9.14 6.45
CA LEU A 174 -19.81 10.31 7.20
C LEU A 174 -20.77 11.20 6.37
N PHE A 175 -20.69 11.12 5.05
CA PHE A 175 -21.50 11.91 4.11
C PHE A 175 -22.43 11.03 3.26
N SER A 176 -22.66 9.79 3.68
CA SER A 176 -23.49 8.82 2.98
C SER A 176 -24.70 8.41 3.82
N ASP A 177 -25.83 8.15 3.15
CA ASP A 177 -26.99 7.52 3.78
C ASP A 177 -26.80 6.01 3.99
N SER A 178 -25.81 5.39 3.33
CA SER A 178 -25.52 3.96 3.44
C SER A 178 -25.04 3.60 4.85
N LYS A 179 -25.72 2.67 5.51
CA LYS A 179 -25.33 2.10 6.81
C LYS A 179 -24.65 0.73 6.73
N GLU A 180 -24.43 0.24 5.52
CA GLU A 180 -23.70 -1.02 5.28
C GLU A 180 -22.28 -0.98 5.86
N ASP A 181 -21.85 -2.11 6.42
CA ASP A 181 -20.49 -2.29 6.92
C ASP A 181 -19.56 -2.81 5.82
N TYR A 182 -18.73 -1.90 5.31
CA TYR A 182 -17.73 -2.19 4.30
C TYR A 182 -16.37 -2.63 4.87
N VAL A 183 -16.15 -2.57 6.19
CA VAL A 183 -14.83 -2.79 6.81
C VAL A 183 -14.28 -4.18 6.47
N SER A 184 -15.14 -5.20 6.50
CA SER A 184 -14.75 -6.57 6.14
C SER A 184 -14.30 -6.66 4.68
N LEU A 185 -15.04 -6.05 3.74
CA LEU A 185 -14.67 -6.05 2.32
C LEU A 185 -13.36 -5.30 2.07
N VAL A 186 -13.21 -4.12 2.68
CA VAL A 186 -12.00 -3.31 2.58
C VAL A 186 -10.78 -4.06 3.13
N SER A 187 -10.94 -4.77 4.24
CA SER A 187 -9.88 -5.59 4.83
C SER A 187 -9.45 -6.73 3.91
N MET A 188 -10.42 -7.41 3.28
CA MET A 188 -10.13 -8.48 2.30
C MET A 188 -9.43 -7.93 1.05
N LEU A 189 -9.89 -6.79 0.52
CA LEU A 189 -9.24 -6.11 -0.60
C LEU A 189 -7.82 -5.70 -0.25
N GLY A 190 -7.61 -5.05 0.90
CA GLY A 190 -6.29 -4.63 1.37
C GLY A 190 -5.31 -5.79 1.51
N LEU A 191 -5.78 -6.93 2.04
CA LEU A 191 -4.98 -8.16 2.12
C LEU A 191 -4.66 -8.73 0.74
N TYR A 192 -5.64 -8.78 -0.17
CA TYR A 192 -5.45 -9.26 -1.54
C TYR A 192 -4.41 -8.41 -2.27
N PHE A 193 -4.51 -7.07 -2.17
CA PHE A 193 -3.55 -6.15 -2.77
C PHE A 193 -2.13 -6.38 -2.30
N GLN A 194 -1.93 -6.59 -1.00
CA GLN A 194 -0.59 -6.79 -0.46
C GLN A 194 -0.01 -8.14 -0.86
N ILE A 195 -0.76 -9.24 -0.71
CA ILE A 195 -0.24 -10.57 -1.07
C ILE A 195 0.09 -10.60 -2.57
N ARG A 196 -0.70 -9.92 -3.40
CA ARG A 196 -0.43 -9.74 -4.82
C ARG A 196 0.86 -8.94 -5.05
N ASP A 197 1.08 -7.85 -4.31
CA ASP A 197 2.30 -7.03 -4.41
C ASP A 197 3.55 -7.85 -4.03
N ASP A 198 3.49 -8.56 -2.90
CA ASP A 198 4.54 -9.46 -2.42
C ASP A 198 4.86 -10.57 -3.44
N TYR A 199 3.84 -11.16 -4.07
CA TYR A 199 4.01 -12.14 -5.14
C TYR A 199 4.68 -11.53 -6.38
N CYS A 200 4.18 -10.36 -6.82
CA CYS A 200 4.69 -9.69 -8.01
C CYS A 200 6.14 -9.20 -7.84
N ASN A 201 6.52 -8.75 -6.63
CA ASN A 201 7.88 -8.32 -6.31
C ASN A 201 8.91 -9.42 -6.58
N LEU A 202 8.56 -10.68 -6.29
CA LEU A 202 9.45 -11.83 -6.38
C LEU A 202 9.36 -12.59 -7.71
N CYS A 203 8.21 -12.60 -8.37
CA CYS A 203 7.96 -13.43 -9.57
C CYS A 203 7.90 -12.66 -10.90
N VAL A 204 7.49 -11.38 -10.90
CA VAL A 204 7.11 -10.70 -12.14
C VAL A 204 8.26 -9.85 -12.66
N LYS A 205 8.81 -10.21 -13.82
CA LYS A 205 9.94 -9.50 -14.45
C LYS A 205 9.65 -8.01 -14.72
N GLU A 206 8.42 -7.68 -15.14
CA GLU A 206 8.00 -6.29 -15.39
C GLU A 206 7.94 -5.44 -14.11
N TYR A 207 7.77 -6.06 -12.94
CA TYR A 207 7.82 -5.35 -11.67
C TYR A 207 9.24 -4.85 -11.36
N ALA A 208 10.27 -5.56 -11.83
CA ALA A 208 11.67 -5.14 -11.74
C ALA A 208 12.01 -3.92 -12.64
N LEU A 209 11.08 -3.43 -13.46
CA LEU A 209 11.22 -2.14 -14.15
C LEU A 209 10.68 -0.98 -13.31
N ASN A 210 9.70 -1.24 -12.45
CA ASN A 210 9.10 -0.24 -11.56
C ASN A 210 9.84 -0.13 -10.21
N LYS A 211 10.45 -1.24 -9.78
CA LYS A 211 11.24 -1.41 -8.55
C LYS A 211 12.56 -2.10 -8.88
N SER A 212 13.47 -2.23 -7.92
CA SER A 212 14.65 -3.10 -8.11
C SER A 212 14.25 -4.60 -8.14
N TYR A 213 15.04 -5.44 -8.82
CA TYR A 213 14.76 -6.88 -8.91
C TYR A 213 14.71 -7.53 -7.51
N CYS A 214 13.58 -8.19 -7.18
CA CYS A 214 13.32 -8.81 -5.87
C CYS A 214 13.71 -7.90 -4.69
N GLU A 215 13.18 -6.68 -4.68
CA GLU A 215 13.49 -5.67 -3.67
C GLU A 215 13.18 -6.14 -2.25
N ASP A 216 12.12 -6.92 -2.06
CA ASP A 216 11.76 -7.49 -0.74
C ASP A 216 12.93 -8.29 -0.11
N LEU A 217 13.77 -8.93 -0.94
CA LEU A 217 14.96 -9.65 -0.49
C LEU A 217 16.10 -8.70 -0.07
N SER A 218 16.24 -7.56 -0.73
CA SER A 218 17.18 -6.51 -0.33
C SER A 218 16.73 -5.78 0.93
N GLU A 219 15.43 -5.63 1.12
CA GLU A 219 14.84 -5.06 2.34
C GLU A 219 15.00 -6.03 3.54
N GLY A 220 15.09 -7.34 3.26
CA GLY A 220 15.05 -8.39 4.27
C GLY A 220 13.63 -8.66 4.78
N LYS A 221 12.62 -8.27 4.00
CA LYS A 221 11.21 -8.31 4.36
C LYS A 221 10.67 -9.73 4.39
N PHE A 222 9.83 -10.02 5.38
CA PHE A 222 9.05 -11.26 5.46
C PHE A 222 7.76 -11.13 4.63
N SER A 223 7.88 -11.20 3.31
CA SER A 223 6.73 -11.19 2.40
C SER A 223 5.99 -12.53 2.40
N PHE A 224 4.76 -12.58 1.89
CA PHE A 224 3.90 -13.76 2.01
C PHE A 224 4.53 -15.08 1.50
N PRO A 225 5.17 -15.14 0.30
CA PRO A 225 5.83 -16.36 -0.17
C PRO A 225 7.02 -16.79 0.72
N ILE A 226 7.71 -15.82 1.30
CA ILE A 226 8.86 -16.03 2.17
C ILE A 226 8.43 -16.59 3.53
N ILE A 227 7.34 -16.05 4.11
CA ILE A 227 6.74 -16.58 5.34
C ILE A 227 6.32 -18.03 5.11
N HIS A 228 5.65 -18.35 4.01
CA HIS A 228 5.28 -19.72 3.69
C HIS A 228 6.49 -20.65 3.66
N ALA A 229 7.56 -20.26 2.95
CA ALA A 229 8.78 -21.07 2.84
C ALA A 229 9.41 -21.34 4.21
N LEU A 230 9.64 -20.29 5.02
CA LEU A 230 10.29 -20.42 6.33
C LEU A 230 9.46 -21.22 7.33
N ARG A 231 8.14 -21.25 7.19
CA ARG A 231 7.25 -22.02 8.09
C ARG A 231 7.06 -23.46 7.67
N THR A 232 7.09 -23.75 6.36
CA THR A 232 6.94 -25.11 5.83
C THR A 232 8.26 -25.88 5.83
N HIS A 233 9.39 -25.18 5.77
CA HIS A 233 10.73 -25.75 5.75
C HIS A 233 11.62 -25.11 6.85
N PRO A 234 11.27 -25.26 8.15
CA PRO A 234 11.97 -24.60 9.25
C PRO A 234 13.44 -25.06 9.44
N GLU A 235 13.80 -26.21 8.86
CA GLU A 235 15.17 -26.72 8.81
C GLU A 235 16.06 -25.95 7.83
N ASP A 236 15.49 -25.31 6.81
CA ASP A 236 16.23 -24.47 5.87
C ASP A 236 16.59 -23.14 6.52
N ARG A 237 17.90 -22.88 6.66
CA ARG A 237 18.41 -21.59 7.14
C ARG A 237 18.84 -20.67 6.00
N GLN A 238 18.77 -21.13 4.76
CA GLN A 238 19.32 -20.41 3.61
C GLN A 238 18.51 -19.14 3.33
N ILE A 239 17.19 -19.26 3.26
CA ILE A 239 16.30 -18.10 3.01
C ILE A 239 16.47 -17.04 4.10
N LEU A 240 16.45 -17.45 5.38
CA LEU A 240 16.61 -16.51 6.50
C LEU A 240 17.99 -15.82 6.48
N ASN A 241 19.05 -16.55 6.15
CA ASN A 241 20.38 -15.97 6.03
C ASN A 241 20.49 -14.99 4.86
N ILE A 242 19.83 -15.27 3.73
CA ILE A 242 19.79 -14.35 2.59
C ILE A 242 19.06 -13.05 2.96
N LEU A 243 17.93 -13.14 3.67
CA LEU A 243 17.21 -11.95 4.17
C LEU A 243 18.08 -11.11 5.11
N ARG A 244 18.81 -11.77 6.01
CA ARG A 244 19.75 -11.12 6.93
C ARG A 244 20.86 -10.36 6.22
N GLN A 245 21.30 -10.84 5.05
CA GLN A 245 22.35 -10.18 4.28
C GLN A 245 21.88 -8.89 3.63
N ARG A 246 20.56 -8.68 3.44
CA ARG A 246 20.01 -7.53 2.70
C ARG A 246 20.72 -7.32 1.37
N THR A 247 20.98 -8.43 0.68
CA THR A 247 21.89 -8.47 -0.46
C THR A 247 21.37 -7.66 -1.65
N LYS A 248 22.28 -7.02 -2.38
CA LYS A 248 22.01 -6.42 -3.68
C LYS A 248 22.45 -7.31 -4.85
N ASP A 249 23.05 -8.46 -4.55
CA ASP A 249 23.52 -9.41 -5.55
C ASP A 249 22.34 -10.16 -6.20
N ASN A 250 22.20 -10.00 -7.51
CA ASN A 250 21.13 -10.62 -8.29
C ASN A 250 21.24 -12.14 -8.35
N GLU A 251 22.43 -12.73 -8.26
CA GLU A 251 22.59 -14.19 -8.27
C GLU A 251 22.11 -14.80 -6.95
N VAL A 252 22.42 -14.16 -5.82
CA VAL A 252 21.88 -14.57 -4.50
C VAL A 252 20.35 -14.44 -4.49
N LYS A 253 19.80 -13.37 -5.08
CA LYS A 253 18.34 -13.20 -5.21
C LYS A 253 17.71 -14.28 -6.08
N ARG A 254 18.27 -14.58 -7.25
CA ARG A 254 17.81 -15.67 -8.13
C ARG A 254 17.84 -17.02 -7.43
N TYR A 255 18.87 -17.28 -6.64
CA TYR A 255 18.97 -18.48 -5.82
C TYR A 255 17.86 -18.55 -4.76
N CYS A 256 17.58 -17.45 -4.05
CA CYS A 256 16.47 -17.41 -3.11
C CYS A 256 15.12 -17.68 -3.79
N VAL A 257 14.86 -17.05 -4.95
CA VAL A 257 13.65 -17.27 -5.75
C VAL A 257 13.51 -18.73 -6.17
N SER A 258 14.60 -19.41 -6.56
CA SER A 258 14.53 -20.84 -6.93
C SER A 258 14.23 -21.74 -5.74
N LEU A 259 14.67 -21.38 -4.52
CA LEU A 259 14.26 -22.07 -3.28
C LEU A 259 12.77 -21.86 -3.00
N LEU A 260 12.25 -20.64 -3.16
CA LEU A 260 10.81 -20.34 -2.98
C LEU A 260 9.93 -21.15 -3.95
N GLU A 261 10.36 -21.29 -5.20
CA GLU A 261 9.68 -22.15 -6.19
C GLU A 261 9.76 -23.63 -5.77
N LYS A 262 10.96 -24.12 -5.41
CA LYS A 262 11.18 -25.51 -4.96
C LYS A 262 10.31 -25.87 -3.74
N PHE A 263 10.12 -24.93 -2.81
CA PHE A 263 9.29 -25.11 -1.62
C PHE A 263 7.78 -24.91 -1.88
N GLY A 264 7.39 -24.65 -3.14
CA GLY A 264 6.00 -24.47 -3.52
C GLY A 264 5.37 -23.16 -3.04
N SER A 265 6.16 -22.19 -2.56
CA SER A 265 5.65 -20.93 -2.00
C SER A 265 4.89 -20.09 -3.02
N PHE A 266 5.33 -20.08 -4.27
CA PHE A 266 4.64 -19.35 -5.32
C PHE A 266 3.32 -20.02 -5.70
N ALA A 267 3.29 -21.35 -5.83
CA ALA A 267 2.06 -22.10 -6.06
C ALA A 267 1.04 -21.92 -4.90
N TYR A 268 1.50 -21.97 -3.66
CA TYR A 268 0.68 -21.68 -2.48
C TYR A 268 0.10 -20.25 -2.54
N THR A 269 0.95 -19.26 -2.81
CA THR A 269 0.53 -17.85 -2.87
C THR A 269 -0.51 -17.63 -3.97
N ARG A 270 -0.35 -18.26 -5.15
CA ARG A 270 -1.35 -18.21 -6.22
C ARG A 270 -2.69 -18.77 -5.76
N THR A 271 -2.69 -19.95 -5.13
CA THR A 271 -3.92 -20.58 -4.62
C THR A 271 -4.64 -19.64 -3.63
N VAL A 272 -3.90 -19.05 -2.69
CA VAL A 272 -4.44 -18.07 -1.74
C VAL A 272 -5.04 -16.85 -2.46
N LEU A 273 -4.35 -16.29 -3.46
CA LEU A 273 -4.88 -15.17 -4.24
C LEU A 273 -6.16 -15.52 -5.01
N GLU A 274 -6.23 -16.71 -5.59
CA GLU A 274 -7.42 -17.19 -6.30
C GLU A 274 -8.62 -17.37 -5.38
N ASP A 275 -8.42 -17.96 -4.21
CA ASP A 275 -9.50 -18.16 -3.24
C ASP A 275 -9.96 -16.82 -2.63
N MET A 276 -9.01 -15.91 -2.37
CA MET A 276 -9.35 -14.56 -1.94
C MET A 276 -10.14 -13.78 -3.01
N ASP A 277 -9.78 -13.87 -4.29
CA ASP A 277 -10.54 -13.23 -5.38
C ASP A 277 -12.00 -13.73 -5.42
N LYS A 278 -12.20 -15.05 -5.29
CA LYS A 278 -13.55 -15.64 -5.21
C LYS A 278 -14.35 -15.10 -4.02
N GLU A 279 -13.75 -15.07 -2.84
CA GLU A 279 -14.42 -14.60 -1.62
C GLU A 279 -14.74 -13.09 -1.68
N VAL A 280 -13.83 -12.28 -2.23
CA VAL A 280 -14.06 -10.84 -2.43
C VAL A 280 -15.22 -10.62 -3.41
N ARG A 281 -15.24 -11.33 -4.56
CA ARG A 281 -16.33 -11.24 -5.54
C ARG A 281 -17.66 -11.66 -4.96
N LYS A 282 -17.68 -12.74 -4.18
CA LYS A 282 -18.87 -13.20 -3.45
C LYS A 282 -19.36 -12.14 -2.47
N LYS A 283 -18.47 -11.52 -1.70
CA LYS A 283 -18.84 -10.43 -0.78
C LYS A 283 -19.40 -9.21 -1.51
N ILE A 284 -18.81 -8.83 -2.65
CA ILE A 284 -19.33 -7.76 -3.51
C ILE A 284 -20.76 -8.09 -3.97
N GLN A 285 -21.01 -9.33 -4.40
CA GLN A 285 -22.34 -9.78 -4.81
C GLN A 285 -23.35 -9.71 -3.65
N CYS A 286 -22.95 -10.14 -2.44
CA CYS A 286 -23.80 -10.05 -1.25
C CYS A 286 -24.16 -8.60 -0.85
N LEU A 287 -23.31 -7.63 -1.19
CA LEU A 287 -23.55 -6.19 -0.99
C LEU A 287 -24.34 -5.54 -2.13
N GLY A 288 -25.02 -6.33 -2.97
CA GLY A 288 -25.84 -5.82 -4.09
C GLY A 288 -25.06 -5.59 -5.39
N GLY A 289 -23.79 -6.01 -5.46
CA GLY A 289 -22.96 -5.92 -6.65
C GLY A 289 -22.34 -4.53 -6.86
N ASN A 290 -21.19 -4.50 -7.54
CA ASN A 290 -20.48 -3.27 -7.87
C ASN A 290 -19.60 -3.47 -9.12
N PRO A 291 -20.04 -3.00 -10.31
CA PRO A 291 -19.33 -3.27 -11.55
C PRO A 291 -17.94 -2.61 -11.59
N LEU A 292 -17.74 -1.51 -10.87
CA LEU A 292 -16.45 -0.82 -10.81
C LEU A 292 -15.43 -1.63 -9.99
N LEU A 293 -15.84 -2.20 -8.85
CA LEU A 293 -14.98 -3.09 -8.08
C LEU A 293 -14.68 -4.39 -8.82
N VAL A 294 -15.67 -4.97 -9.50
CA VAL A 294 -15.46 -6.19 -10.31
C VAL A 294 -14.43 -5.94 -11.41
N ARG A 295 -14.56 -4.82 -12.14
CA ARG A 295 -13.58 -4.42 -13.16
C ARG A 295 -12.18 -4.22 -12.57
N LEU A 296 -12.09 -3.60 -11.39
CA LEU A 296 -10.82 -3.42 -10.70
C LEU A 296 -10.17 -4.76 -10.36
N LEU A 297 -10.95 -5.75 -9.90
CA LEU A 297 -10.44 -7.10 -9.66
C LEU A 297 -9.96 -7.78 -10.94
N ASP A 298 -10.69 -7.62 -12.05
CA ASP A 298 -10.28 -8.17 -13.35
C ASP A 298 -8.93 -7.59 -13.81
N GLU A 299 -8.70 -6.29 -13.66
CA GLU A 299 -7.41 -5.65 -13.95
C GLU A 299 -6.27 -6.22 -13.08
N LEU A 300 -6.57 -6.58 -11.83
CA LEU A 300 -5.60 -7.11 -10.89
C LEU A 300 -5.20 -8.54 -11.17
N MET A 301 -6.01 -9.31 -11.90
CA MET A 301 -5.72 -10.69 -12.30
C MET A 301 -4.61 -10.80 -13.37
N SER A 302 -4.07 -9.67 -13.82
CA SER A 302 -2.92 -9.60 -14.73
C SER A 302 -1.71 -10.45 -14.33
N TRP A 303 -1.53 -10.73 -13.03
CA TRP A 303 -0.44 -11.59 -12.54
C TRP A 303 -0.55 -13.04 -13.05
N LYS A 304 -1.73 -13.49 -13.51
CA LYS A 304 -1.95 -14.83 -14.09
C LYS A 304 -1.36 -15.01 -15.48
N HIS A 305 -1.09 -13.92 -16.21
CA HIS A 305 -0.65 -13.99 -17.60
C HIS A 305 0.88 -14.11 -17.77
N HIS A 306 1.64 -14.14 -16.69
CA HIS A 306 3.11 -14.25 -16.74
C HIS A 306 3.62 -15.71 -16.70
N ASP A 307 2.71 -16.69 -16.79
CA ASP A 307 3.01 -18.13 -16.78
C ASP A 307 2.99 -18.76 -18.20
N SER A 308 3.02 -17.96 -19.27
CA SER A 308 3.12 -18.44 -20.66
C SER A 308 4.39 -17.97 -21.35
#